data_AF-A0A139A1E2-F1
#
_entry.id   AF-A0A139A1E2-F1
#
_cell.length_a   1.000
_cell.length_b   1.000
_cell.length_c   1.000
_cell.angle_alpha   90.00
_cell.angle_beta   90.00
_cell.angle_gamma   90.00
#
_symmetry.space_group_name_H-M   'P 1'
#
loop_
_entity.id
_entity.type
_entity.pdbx_description
1 polymer ?
#
loop_
_entity_poly.entity_id
_entity_poly.type
_entity_poly.pdbx_seq_one_letter_code
_entity_poly.pdbx_strand_id
1 'polypeptide(L)'
;AWSANGTPVQLYGDPAYGKNIHLLSPFRSARLTQAQKQHNADMSAVRISVEWSFSKIVTLFAWVDFKKNQKFLLQPVALFYSVAVLLTNCPTCLYGSPVVDLFGIAPPPLETSTWSMLRISVC
;
A
#
# COMPACT_ATOMS: atom_id res chain seq x y z
N ALA A 1 17.13 -1.97 6.14
CA ALA A 1 16.92 -3.25 6.87
C ALA A 1 17.52 -4.39 6.07
N TRP A 2 17.88 -5.51 6.69
CA TRP A 2 18.46 -6.66 6.03
C TRP A 2 17.50 -7.85 6.11
N SER A 3 17.38 -8.58 5.01
CA SER A 3 16.67 -9.86 4.97
C SER A 3 17.45 -10.92 5.74
N ALA A 4 16.78 -12.00 6.15
CA ALA A 4 17.41 -13.17 6.76
C ALA A 4 18.54 -13.76 5.90
N ASN A 5 18.47 -13.54 4.58
CA ASN A 5 19.46 -14.01 3.62
C ASN A 5 20.66 -13.05 3.45
N GLY A 6 20.76 -12.00 4.27
CA GLY A 6 21.83 -11.00 4.17
C GLY A 6 21.69 -10.06 2.96
N THR A 7 20.55 -10.04 2.27
CA THR A 7 20.27 -9.07 1.20
C THR A 7 19.63 -7.80 1.78
N PRO A 8 19.99 -6.61 1.28
CA PRO A 8 19.38 -5.38 1.75
C PRO A 8 17.91 -5.34 1.29
N VAL A 9 17.00 -5.06 2.23
CA VAL A 9 15.60 -4.77 1.91
C VAL A 9 15.55 -3.39 1.25
N GLN A 10 14.79 -3.31 0.15
CA GLN A 10 14.69 -2.12 -0.68
C GLN A 10 13.25 -1.60 -0.69
N LEU A 11 13.09 -0.30 -0.43
CA LEU A 11 11.86 0.43 -0.60
C LEU A 11 11.80 0.98 -2.03
N TYR A 12 10.63 0.91 -2.65
CA TYR A 12 10.41 1.56 -3.94
C TYR A 12 9.84 2.96 -3.71
N GLY A 13 10.67 3.96 -4.01
CA GLY A 13 10.35 5.36 -3.82
C GLY A 13 9.87 6.03 -5.11
N ASP A 14 9.28 7.21 -4.92
CA ASP A 14 9.05 8.14 -6.02
C ASP A 14 10.37 8.43 -6.76
N PRO A 15 10.34 8.60 -8.09
CA PRO A 15 11.56 8.86 -8.82
C PRO A 15 12.20 10.24 -8.61
N ALA A 16 11.62 11.11 -7.78
CA ALA A 16 12.31 12.27 -7.20
C ALA A 16 13.40 11.88 -6.18
N TYR A 17 13.30 10.69 -5.56
CA TYR A 17 14.29 10.23 -4.60
C TYR A 17 15.50 9.57 -5.27
N GLY A 18 16.69 9.83 -4.71
CA GLY A 18 17.94 9.22 -5.15
C GLY A 18 17.98 7.71 -4.92
N LYS A 19 18.71 6.98 -5.77
CA LYS A 19 18.89 5.53 -5.63
C LYS A 19 19.98 5.24 -4.60
N ASN A 20 19.70 4.34 -3.65
CA ASN A 20 20.71 3.81 -2.73
C ASN A 20 20.44 2.32 -2.44
N ILE A 21 21.25 1.71 -1.57
CA ILE A 21 21.15 0.28 -1.24
C ILE A 21 19.79 -0.15 -0.67
N HIS A 22 19.01 0.79 -0.12
CA HIS A 22 17.70 0.56 0.49
C HIS A 22 16.56 1.29 -0.22
N LEU A 23 16.84 2.09 -1.25
CA LEU A 23 15.86 2.91 -1.96
C LEU A 23 16.04 2.75 -3.47
N LEU A 24 15.06 2.10 -4.08
CA LEU A 24 14.92 1.97 -5.52
C LEU A 24 14.00 3.07 -6.04
N SER A 25 14.23 3.44 -7.29
CA SER A 25 13.32 4.28 -8.03
C SER A 25 13.22 3.79 -9.47
N PRO A 26 12.13 4.15 -10.19
CA PRO A 26 11.92 3.72 -11.57
C PRO A 26 13.18 3.85 -12.44
N PHE A 27 13.36 2.91 -13.37
CA PHE A 27 14.38 3.05 -14.40
C PHE A 27 14.07 4.26 -15.28
N ARG A 28 15.05 5.15 -15.44
CA ARG A 28 14.96 6.35 -16.29
C ARG A 28 16.13 6.33 -17.28
N SER A 29 15.82 6.21 -18.56
CA SER A 29 16.78 6.25 -19.66
C SER A 29 16.03 6.60 -20.95
N ALA A 30 16.71 7.24 -21.91
CA ALA A 30 16.16 7.50 -23.23
C ALA A 30 15.79 6.20 -23.99
N ARG A 31 16.47 5.09 -23.65
CA ARG A 31 16.18 3.76 -24.19
C ARG A 31 16.11 2.77 -23.02
N LEU A 32 14.89 2.48 -22.58
CA LEU A 32 14.64 1.41 -21.61
C LEU A 32 14.53 0.07 -22.33
N THR A 33 15.17 -0.96 -21.77
CA THR A 33 14.99 -2.34 -22.23
C THR A 33 13.55 -2.80 -21.92
N GLN A 34 13.07 -3.83 -22.62
CA GLN A 34 11.74 -4.37 -22.36
C GLN A 34 11.58 -4.84 -20.91
N ALA A 35 12.62 -5.47 -20.35
CA ALA A 35 12.64 -5.90 -18.95
C ALA A 35 12.51 -4.71 -17.96
N GLN A 36 13.19 -3.59 -18.24
CA GLN A 36 13.09 -2.38 -17.41
C GLN A 36 11.71 -1.74 -17.49
N LYS A 37 11.08 -1.75 -18.67
CA LYS A 37 9.70 -1.27 -18.85
C LYS A 37 8.72 -2.11 -18.05
N GLN A 38 8.84 -3.44 -18.13
CA GLN A 38 7.98 -4.35 -17.38
C GLN A 38 8.14 -4.15 -15.89
N HIS A 39 9.39 -4.10 -15.39
CA HIS A 39 9.66 -3.83 -13.98
C HIS A 39 9.04 -2.50 -13.51
N ASN A 40 9.19 -1.43 -14.28
CA ASN A 40 8.58 -0.15 -13.95
C ASN A 40 7.05 -0.23 -13.91
N ALA A 41 6.43 -0.99 -14.82
CA ALA A 41 4.98 -1.19 -14.86
C ALA A 41 4.49 -1.95 -13.62
N ASP A 42 5.14 -3.07 -13.28
CA ASP A 42 4.79 -3.89 -12.12
C ASP A 42 4.91 -3.08 -10.82
N MET A 43 6.04 -2.37 -10.64
CA MET A 43 6.25 -1.54 -9.45
C MET A 43 5.32 -0.33 -9.41
N SER A 44 4.93 0.22 -10.56
CA SER A 44 3.93 1.29 -10.62
C SER A 44 2.55 0.79 -10.24
N ALA A 45 2.16 -0.44 -10.60
CA ALA A 45 0.88 -1.03 -10.21
C ALA A 45 0.79 -1.19 -8.68
N VAL A 46 1.85 -1.68 -8.05
CA VAL A 46 1.95 -1.77 -6.57
C VAL A 46 1.88 -0.39 -5.92
N ARG A 47 2.50 0.64 -6.50
CA ARG A 47 2.39 1.99 -5.94
C ARG A 47 0.97 2.55 -6.05
N ILE A 48 0.33 2.37 -7.19
CA ILE A 48 -1.05 2.80 -7.44
C ILE A 48 -2.01 2.11 -6.47
N SER A 49 -1.83 0.81 -6.20
CA SER A 49 -2.68 0.10 -5.24
C SER A 49 -2.58 0.65 -3.82
N VAL A 50 -1.37 1.02 -3.40
CA VAL A 50 -1.13 1.69 -2.11
C VAL A 50 -1.86 3.03 -2.06
N GLU A 51 -1.71 3.87 -3.10
CA GLU A 51 -2.39 5.18 -3.19
C GLU A 51 -3.93 5.04 -3.15
N TRP A 52 -4.49 4.09 -3.89
CA TRP A 52 -5.92 3.79 -3.86
C TRP A 52 -6.39 3.28 -2.50
N SER A 53 -5.58 2.48 -1.81
CA SER A 53 -5.91 1.99 -0.47
C SER A 53 -5.96 3.13 0.54
N PHE A 54 -4.99 4.05 0.50
CA PHE A 54 -5.02 5.27 1.32
C PHE A 54 -6.29 6.10 1.06
N SER A 55 -6.62 6.32 -0.21
CA SER A 55 -7.83 7.06 -0.59
C SER A 55 -9.09 6.39 -0.04
N LYS A 56 -9.22 5.06 -0.18
CA LYS A 56 -10.37 4.31 0.33
C LYS A 56 -10.54 4.44 1.85
N ILE A 57 -9.44 4.35 2.61
CA ILE A 57 -9.47 4.48 4.08
C ILE A 57 -9.98 5.87 4.48
N VAL A 58 -9.43 6.93 3.87
CA VAL A 58 -9.82 8.31 4.19
C VAL A 58 -11.28 8.58 3.80
N THR A 59 -11.76 8.02 2.68
CA THR A 59 -13.15 8.14 2.26
C THR A 59 -14.12 7.41 3.20
N LEU A 60 -13.76 6.21 3.69
CA LEU A 60 -14.62 5.43 4.58
C LEU A 60 -14.63 5.98 6.01
N PHE A 61 -13.50 6.51 6.47
CA PHE A 61 -13.30 6.86 7.88
C PHE A 61 -12.86 8.32 8.03
N ALA A 62 -13.81 9.25 7.93
CA ALA A 62 -13.55 10.69 8.01
C ALA A 62 -12.82 11.14 9.30
N TRP A 63 -12.97 10.39 10.40
CA TRP A 63 -12.26 10.64 11.66
C TRP A 63 -10.74 10.39 11.57
N VAL A 64 -10.29 9.66 10.56
CA VAL A 64 -8.86 9.44 10.26
C VAL A 64 -8.22 10.63 9.54
N ASP A 65 -8.99 11.49 8.88
CA ASP A 65 -8.49 12.71 8.20
C ASP A 65 -8.95 14.00 8.90
N PHE A 66 -9.58 13.88 10.07
CA PHE A 66 -10.09 15.05 10.79
C PHE A 66 -8.98 15.81 11.52
N LYS A 67 -8.35 16.75 10.80
CA LYS A 67 -7.22 17.58 11.26
C LYS A 67 -7.42 18.27 12.61
N LYS A 68 -8.66 18.65 12.95
CA LYS A 68 -8.96 19.34 14.22
C LYS A 68 -8.88 18.41 15.43
N ASN A 69 -9.09 17.10 15.26
CA ASN A 69 -8.94 16.13 16.35
C ASN A 69 -7.58 15.43 16.31
N GLN A 70 -7.04 15.12 15.13
CA GLN A 70 -5.78 14.39 15.02
C GLN A 70 -4.57 15.23 15.41
N LYS A 71 -4.24 15.21 16.70
CA LYS A 71 -3.06 15.84 17.26
C LYS A 71 -1.98 14.80 17.50
N PHE A 72 -0.89 14.91 16.74
CA PHE A 72 0.29 14.05 16.92
C PHE A 72 0.77 14.14 18.38
N LEU A 73 1.13 12.99 18.98
CA LEU A 73 1.52 12.81 20.39
C LEU A 73 0.43 13.05 21.45
N LEU A 74 -0.74 13.60 21.09
CA LEU A 74 -1.86 13.84 22.01
C LEU A 74 -2.99 12.82 21.84
N GLN A 75 -3.05 12.17 20.69
CA GLN A 75 -4.00 11.11 20.39
C GLN A 75 -3.27 9.90 19.80
N PRO A 76 -3.83 8.68 19.96
CA PRO A 76 -3.26 7.47 19.38
C PRO A 76 -3.59 7.39 17.87
N VAL A 77 -3.09 8.34 17.08
CA VAL A 77 -3.34 8.47 15.63
C VAL A 77 -2.96 7.20 14.87
N ALA A 78 -1.83 6.58 15.24
CA ALA A 78 -1.39 5.32 14.63
C ALA A 78 -2.39 4.18 14.88
N LEU A 79 -2.91 4.06 16.11
CA LEU A 79 -3.90 3.03 16.45
C LEU A 79 -5.20 3.23 15.68
N PHE A 80 -5.67 4.48 15.63
CA PHE A 80 -6.83 4.90 14.86
C PHE A 80 -6.70 4.51 13.38
N TYR A 81 -5.56 4.82 12.78
CA TYR A 81 -5.28 4.44 11.40
C TYR A 81 -5.23 2.91 11.22
N SER A 82 -4.57 2.17 12.11
CA SER A 82 -4.51 0.70 12.06
C SER A 82 -5.89 0.04 12.16
N VAL A 83 -6.77 0.54 13.02
CA VAL A 83 -8.15 0.06 13.13
C VAL A 83 -8.93 0.36 11.84
N ALA A 84 -8.77 1.55 11.27
CA ALA A 84 -9.42 1.90 10.00
C ALA A 84 -8.95 1.02 8.83
N VAL A 85 -7.64 0.72 8.75
CA VAL A 85 -7.09 -0.24 7.78
C VAL A 85 -7.75 -1.61 7.95
N LEU A 86 -7.84 -2.12 9.19
CA LEU A 86 -8.47 -3.42 9.46
C LEU A 86 -9.94 -3.43 9.03
N LEU A 87 -10.70 -2.40 9.39
CA LEU A 87 -12.12 -2.28 9.04
C LEU A 87 -12.35 -2.10 7.54
N THR A 88 -11.37 -1.60 6.78
CA THR A 88 -11.43 -1.48 5.31
C THR A 88 -11.48 -2.85 4.62
N ASN A 89 -11.05 -3.92 5.29
CA ASN A 89 -11.18 -5.28 4.76
C ASN A 89 -12.65 -5.66 4.55
N CYS A 90 -13.56 -5.27 5.47
CA CYS A 90 -14.97 -5.62 5.39
C CYS A 90 -15.65 -5.13 4.09
N PRO A 91 -15.64 -3.82 3.74
CA PRO A 91 -16.22 -3.36 2.49
C PRO A 91 -15.46 -3.87 1.27
N THR A 92 -14.17 -4.19 1.39
CA THR A 92 -13.40 -4.82 0.29
C THR A 92 -13.86 -6.26 0.03
N CYS A 93 -14.21 -7.01 1.08
CA CYS A 93 -14.74 -8.37 0.93
C CYS A 93 -16.17 -8.39 0.39
N LEU A 94 -17.00 -7.43 0.81
CA LEU A 94 -18.42 -7.38 0.43
C LEU A 94 -18.66 -6.77 -0.95
N TYR A 95 -17.89 -5.73 -1.31
CA TYR A 95 -18.14 -4.93 -2.51
C TYR A 95 -16.95 -4.89 -3.47
N GLY A 96 -15.83 -5.53 -3.13
CA GLY A 96 -14.59 -5.47 -3.92
C GLY A 96 -13.79 -4.18 -3.73
N SER A 97 -12.75 -4.02 -4.54
CA SER A 97 -11.98 -2.79 -4.66
C SER A 97 -11.32 -2.69 -6.04
N PRO A 98 -11.02 -1.47 -6.52
CA PRO A 98 -10.23 -1.30 -7.75
C PRO A 98 -8.85 -1.98 -7.68
N VAL A 99 -8.32 -2.17 -6.47
CA VAL A 99 -7.06 -2.88 -6.25
C VAL A 99 -7.20 -4.38 -6.52
N VAL A 100 -8.30 -4.98 -6.05
CA VAL A 100 -8.65 -6.38 -6.35
C VAL A 100 -8.76 -6.59 -7.86
N ASP A 101 -9.37 -5.65 -8.57
CA ASP A 101 -9.48 -5.70 -10.03
C ASP A 101 -8.12 -5.55 -10.72
N LEU A 102 -7.25 -4.67 -10.20
CA LEU A 102 -5.90 -4.43 -10.74
C LEU A 102 -5.03 -5.69 -10.73
N PHE A 103 -5.14 -6.50 -9.66
CA PHE A 103 -4.35 -7.73 -9.53
C PHE A 103 -5.12 -9.01 -9.91
N GLY A 104 -6.42 -8.90 -10.20
CA GLY A 104 -7.26 -10.06 -10.53
C GLY A 104 -7.40 -11.06 -9.37
N ILE A 105 -7.32 -10.59 -8.12
CA ILE A 105 -7.34 -11.45 -6.93
C ILE A 105 -8.73 -11.37 -6.29
N ALA A 106 -9.47 -12.48 -6.29
CA ALA A 106 -10.77 -12.53 -5.63
C ALA A 106 -10.64 -12.21 -4.13
N PRO A 107 -11.53 -11.36 -3.57
CA PRO A 107 -11.44 -10.99 -2.18
C PRO A 107 -11.81 -12.20 -1.30
N PRO A 108 -11.11 -12.44 -0.19
CA PRO A 108 -11.41 -13.56 0.69
C PRO A 108 -12.76 -13.35 1.40
N PRO A 109 -13.41 -14.43 1.85
CA PRO A 109 -14.64 -14.34 2.62
C PRO A 109 -14.41 -13.62 3.95
N LEU A 110 -15.43 -12.88 4.41
CA LEU A 110 -15.37 -11.99 5.57
C LEU A 110 -14.84 -12.68 6.85
N GLU A 111 -15.20 -13.94 7.07
CA GLU A 111 -14.81 -14.73 8.23
C GLU A 111 -13.29 -14.98 8.31
N THR A 112 -12.62 -15.06 7.17
CA THR A 112 -11.17 -15.28 7.08
C THR A 112 -10.40 -13.97 7.21
N SER A 113 -11.00 -12.86 6.78
CA SER A 113 -10.35 -11.54 6.69
C SER A 113 -10.03 -10.90 8.04
N THR A 114 -10.63 -11.37 9.13
CA THR A 114 -10.42 -10.86 10.50
C THR A 114 -9.12 -11.35 11.15
N TRP A 115 -8.53 -12.44 10.64
CA TRP A 115 -7.33 -13.07 11.23
C TRP A 115 -6.05 -12.83 10.42
N SER A 116 -6.16 -12.57 9.13
CA SER A 116 -5.03 -12.17 8.29
C SER A 116 -4.72 -10.69 8.47
N MET A 117 -3.84 -10.38 9.43
CA MET A 117 -3.20 -9.07 9.55
C MET A 117 -2.71 -8.58 8.17
N LEU A 118 -3.19 -7.40 7.75
CA LEU A 118 -2.61 -6.53 6.71
C LEU A 118 -2.54 -7.03 5.26
N ARG A 119 -2.97 -8.25 4.92
CA ARG A 119 -2.78 -8.74 3.53
C ARG A 119 -3.72 -8.11 2.49
N ILE A 120 -4.98 -7.85 2.81
CA ILE A 120 -5.96 -7.44 1.79
C ILE A 120 -5.86 -5.95 1.44
N SER A 121 -5.37 -5.11 2.36
CA SER A 121 -5.22 -3.67 2.10
C SER A 121 -3.88 -3.30 1.45
N VAL A 122 -3.01 -4.28 1.20
CA VAL A 122 -1.67 -4.10 0.60
C VAL A 122 -1.38 -5.12 -0.51
N CYS A 123 -2.31 -6.04 -0.80
CA CYS A 123 -2.35 -6.75 -2.07
C CYS A 123 -3.03 -5.83 -3.08
#